data_AF-A0A3B9ESC8-F1
#
_entry.id   AF-A0A3B9ESC8-F1
#
_cell.length_a   1.000
_cell.length_b   1.000
_cell.length_c   1.000
_cell.angle_alpha   90.00
_cell.angle_beta   90.00
_cell.angle_gamma   90.00
#
_symmetry.space_group_name_H-M   'P 1'
#
loop_
_entity.id
_entity.type
_entity.pdbx_description
1 polymer ?
#
loop_
_entity_poly.entity_id
_entity_poly.type
_entity_poly.pdbx_seq_one_letter_code
_entity_poly.pdbx_strand_id
1 'polypeptide(L)'
;ILFLVGDEDDGVLDINLWLKRTMPGAGMEMVPKSGHLLNLEDPAGFNAAVAHFHETVAEGGWPLRDMSTVGFGGVAPAQDNE
;
A
#
# COMPACT_ATOMS: atom_id res chain seq x y z
N ILE A 1 7.64 2.53 -3.73
CA ILE A 1 6.90 1.40 -4.35
C ILE A 1 5.41 1.68 -4.16
N LEU A 2 4.60 1.53 -5.21
CA LEU A 2 3.15 1.67 -5.13
C LEU A 2 2.49 0.31 -5.38
N PHE A 3 1.58 -0.08 -4.49
CA PHE A 3 0.60 -1.13 -4.74
C PHE A 3 -0.71 -0.50 -5.19
N LEU A 4 -1.16 -0.83 -6.39
CA LEU A 4 -2.49 -0.46 -6.90
C LEU A 4 -3.34 -1.72 -6.89
N VAL A 5 -4.40 -1.75 -6.08
CA VAL A 5 -5.26 -2.95 -5.95
C VAL A 5 -6.73 -2.58 -6.02
N GLY A 6 -7.55 -3.48 -6.55
CA GLY A 6 -9.00 -3.39 -6.43
C GLY A 6 -9.47 -3.94 -5.08
N ASP A 7 -10.56 -3.40 -4.53
CA ASP A 7 -11.17 -3.89 -3.28
C ASP A 7 -11.91 -5.22 -3.43
N GLU A 8 -12.26 -5.64 -4.64
CA GLU A 8 -12.89 -6.93 -4.94
C GLU A 8 -11.87 -8.01 -5.37
N ASP A 9 -10.56 -7.71 -5.40
CA ASP A 9 -9.49 -8.69 -5.64
C ASP A 9 -9.09 -9.44 -4.35
N ASP A 10 -10.06 -10.12 -3.75
CA ASP A 10 -9.94 -10.83 -2.46
C ASP A 10 -8.71 -11.76 -2.39
N GLY A 11 -8.32 -12.36 -3.52
CA GLY A 11 -7.21 -13.31 -3.58
C GLY A 11 -5.84 -12.68 -3.31
N VAL A 12 -5.70 -11.36 -3.44
CA VAL A 12 -4.39 -10.67 -3.32
C VAL A 12 -4.38 -9.56 -2.27
N LEU A 13 -5.51 -9.21 -1.65
CA LEU A 13 -5.56 -8.14 -0.65
C LEU A 13 -4.64 -8.40 0.55
N ASP A 14 -4.71 -9.60 1.13
CA ASP A 14 -3.93 -9.96 2.33
C ASP A 14 -2.42 -9.90 2.09
N ILE A 15 -1.97 -10.40 0.93
CA ILE A 15 -0.54 -10.40 0.59
C ILE A 15 -0.03 -8.98 0.32
N ASN A 16 -0.81 -8.13 -0.36
CA ASN A 16 -0.44 -6.74 -0.59
C ASN A 16 -0.39 -5.94 0.72
N LEU A 17 -1.33 -6.18 1.64
CA LEU A 17 -1.30 -5.58 2.98
C LEU A 17 -0.09 -6.05 3.79
N TRP A 18 0.23 -7.34 3.76
CA TRP A 18 1.42 -7.88 4.41
C TRP A 18 2.72 -7.28 3.84
N LEU A 19 2.83 -7.19 2.51
CA LEU A 19 3.96 -6.57 1.82
C LEU A 19 4.12 -5.10 2.19
N LYS A 20 3.01 -4.34 2.18
CA LYS A 20 3.00 -2.93 2.59
C LYS A 20 3.41 -2.73 4.05
N ARG A 21 3.09 -3.68 4.93
CA ARG A 21 3.55 -3.67 6.34
C ARG A 21 5.04 -4.00 6.47
N THR A 22 5.58 -4.82 5.57
CA THR A 22 6.97 -5.29 5.63
C THR A 22 7.94 -4.36 4.92
N MET A 23 7.48 -3.61 3.91
CA MET A 23 8.32 -2.71 3.10
C MET A 23 8.10 -1.23 3.46
N PRO A 24 9.07 -0.56 4.12
CA PRO A 24 8.89 0.83 4.57
C PRO A 24 8.67 1.84 3.43
N GLY A 25 9.18 1.57 2.23
CA GLY A 25 9.00 2.42 1.05
C GLY A 25 7.73 2.13 0.24
N ALA A 26 6.84 1.25 0.73
CA ALA A 26 5.61 0.90 0.04
C ALA A 26 4.43 1.80 0.45
N GLY A 27 3.73 2.33 -0.55
CA GLY A 27 2.40 2.89 -0.42
C GLY A 27 1.38 1.98 -1.10
N MET A 28 0.09 2.22 -0.83
CA MET A 28 -1.00 1.42 -1.35
C MET A 28 -2.20 2.31 -1.67
N GLU A 29 -2.77 2.11 -2.85
CA GLU A 29 -3.99 2.73 -3.31
C GLU A 29 -4.99 1.63 -3.65
N MET A 30 -6.23 1.81 -3.18
CA MET A 30 -7.31 0.84 -3.32
C MET A 30 -8.41 1.46 -4.16
N VAL A 31 -8.75 0.82 -5.27
CA VAL A 31 -9.78 1.28 -6.20
C VAL A 31 -11.10 0.60 -5.84
N PRO A 32 -12.19 1.35 -5.60
CA PRO A 32 -13.46 0.80 -5.14
C PRO A 32 -14.23 0.12 -6.29
N LYS A 33 -14.88 -1.00 -5.97
CA LYS A 33 -15.62 -1.85 -6.91
C LYS A 33 -14.80 -2.31 -8.10
N SER A 34 -13.58 -2.73 -7.83
CA SER A 34 -12.65 -3.18 -8.87
C SER A 34 -11.92 -4.45 -8.49
N GLY A 35 -11.61 -5.25 -9.50
CA GLY A 35 -10.92 -6.53 -9.37
C GLY A 35 -9.47 -6.47 -9.83
N HIS A 36 -9.01 -7.59 -10.38
CA HIS A 36 -7.62 -7.82 -10.74
C HIS A 36 -7.15 -6.96 -11.93
N LEU A 37 -8.07 -6.63 -12.85
CA LEU A 37 -7.73 -6.04 -14.15
C LEU A 37 -7.98 -4.53 -14.16
N LEU A 38 -7.49 -3.82 -13.13
CA LEU A 38 -7.68 -2.38 -12.94
C LEU A 38 -7.40 -1.53 -14.18
N ASN A 39 -6.35 -1.88 -14.93
CA ASN A 39 -5.97 -1.17 -16.16
C ASN A 39 -7.01 -1.28 -17.28
N LEU A 40 -7.89 -2.28 -17.23
CA LEU A 40 -9.00 -2.47 -18.18
C LEU A 40 -10.32 -1.97 -17.61
N GLU A 41 -10.52 -2.09 -16.29
CA GLU A 41 -11.74 -1.66 -15.59
C GLU A 41 -11.85 -0.13 -15.52
N ASP A 42 -10.76 0.55 -15.14
CA ASP A 42 -10.65 2.01 -15.18
C ASP A 42 -9.26 2.43 -15.71
N PRO A 43 -9.08 2.45 -17.04
CA PRO A 43 -7.81 2.86 -17.64
C PRO A 43 -7.40 4.29 -17.28
N ALA A 44 -8.37 5.20 -17.09
CA ALA A 44 -8.10 6.61 -16.81
C ALA A 44 -7.59 6.78 -15.37
N GLY A 45 -8.29 6.19 -14.40
CA GLY A 45 -7.88 6.18 -13.00
C GLY A 45 -6.55 5.48 -12.79
N PHE A 46 -6.34 4.31 -13.42
CA PHE A 46 -5.07 3.59 -13.36
C PHE A 46 -3.90 4.45 -13.85
N ASN A 47 -4.03 5.08 -15.02
CA ASN A 47 -2.98 5.91 -15.59
C ASN A 47 -2.71 7.17 -14.75
N ALA A 48 -3.75 7.77 -14.17
CA ALA A 48 -3.62 8.92 -13.29
C ALA A 48 -2.86 8.58 -12.01
N ALA A 49 -3.16 7.46 -11.36
CA ALA A 49 -2.48 6.99 -10.17
C ALA A 49 -0.98 6.71 -10.44
N VAL A 50 -0.68 6.04 -11.55
CA VAL A 50 0.70 5.77 -11.98
C VAL A 50 1.45 7.08 -12.25
N ALA A 51 0.86 8.01 -13.01
CA ALA A 51 1.48 9.30 -13.31
C ALA A 51 1.79 10.09 -12.01
N HIS A 52 0.81 10.19 -11.11
CA HIS A 52 0.97 10.87 -9.84
C HIS A 52 2.10 10.27 -8.99
N PHE A 53 2.21 8.95 -8.95
CA PHE A 53 3.31 8.27 -8.26
C PHE A 53 4.67 8.60 -8.87
N HIS A 54 4.79 8.58 -10.20
CA HIS A 54 6.03 8.94 -10.88
C HIS A 54 6.46 10.38 -10.59
N GLU A 55 5.54 11.34 -10.66
CA GLU A 55 5.77 12.74 -10.32
C GLU A 55 6.24 12.88 -8.86
N THR A 56 5.49 12.28 -7.93
CA THR A 56 5.80 12.32 -6.50
C THR A 56 7.19 11.75 -6.19
N VAL A 57 7.55 10.62 -6.80
CA VAL A 57 8.89 10.01 -6.62
C VAL A 57 9.99 10.87 -7.25
N ALA A 58 9.75 11.46 -8.42
CA ALA A 58 10.72 12.34 -9.08
C ALA A 58 11.05 13.58 -8.25
N GLU A 59 10.07 14.08 -7.48
CA GLU A 59 10.24 15.20 -6.54
C GLU A 59 10.84 14.78 -5.19
N GLY A 60 11.09 13.49 -4.97
CA GLY A 60 11.55 12.96 -3.68
C GLY A 60 10.46 12.88 -2.62
N GLY A 61 9.19 13.08 -3.00
CA GLY A 61 8.00 13.12 -2.14
C GLY A 61 7.46 11.75 -1.70
N TRP A 62 8.29 10.70 -1.70
CA TRP A 62 7.87 9.34 -1.30
C TRP A 62 8.63 8.87 -0.06
N PRO A 63 8.29 9.40 1.14
CA PRO A 63 9.03 9.13 2.36
C PRO A 63 8.88 7.67 2.81
N LEU A 64 9.88 7.19 3.54
CA LEU A 64 9.78 5.91 4.23
C LEU A 64 8.74 6.02 5.35
N ARG A 65 7.90 5.00 5.46
CA ARG A 65 7.00 4.84 6.59
C ARG A 65 7.81 4.70 7.88
N ASP A 66 7.44 5.47 8.89
CA ASP A 66 7.99 5.28 10.23
C ASP A 66 7.51 3.94 10.80
N MET A 67 8.44 2.99 10.92
CA MET A 67 8.16 1.64 11.39
C MET A 67 7.82 1.59 12.88
N SER A 68 8.18 2.61 13.66
CA SER A 68 7.80 2.70 15.08
C SER A 68 6.30 2.98 15.27
N THR A 69 5.64 3.53 14.24
CA THR A 69 4.19 3.78 14.22
C THR A 69 3.38 2.57 13.78
N VAL A 70 4.04 1.48 13.39
CA VAL A 70 3.37 0.21 13.06
C VAL A 70 2.99 -0.47 14.36
N GLY A 71 1.93 0.04 15.00
CA GLY A 71 1.27 -0.65 16.09
C GLY A 71 0.76 -1.98 15.58
N PHE A 72 1.28 -3.07 16.14
CA PHE A 72 0.68 -4.39 16.00
C PHE A 72 -0.74 -4.26 16.58
N GLY A 73 -1.76 -4.42 15.75
CA GLY A 73 -3.12 -4.58 16.24
C GLY A 73 -3.20 -5.87 17.06
N GLY A 74 -2.92 -5.78 18.35
CA GLY A 74 -3.01 -6.86 19.33
C GLY A 74 -1.66 -7.28 19.93
N VAL A 75 -1.45 -6.91 21.19
CA VAL A 75 -0.37 -7.37 22.10
C VAL A 75 1.01 -6.74 21.86
N ALA A 76 1.33 -5.74 22.69
CA ALA A 76 2.72 -5.34 22.90
C ALA A 76 3.52 -6.51 23.51
N PRO A 77 4.79 -6.71 23.15
CA PRO A 77 5.64 -7.65 23.88
C PRO A 77 5.68 -7.21 25.34
N ALA A 78 5.46 -8.16 26.25
CA ALA A 78 5.61 -7.93 27.67
C ALA A 78 7.02 -7.37 27.90
N GLN A 79 7.11 -6.14 28.40
CA GLN A 79 8.35 -5.61 28.92
C GLN A 79 8.57 -6.29 30.28
N ASP A 80 9.39 -7.32 30.28
CA ASP A 80 10.08 -7.86 31.44
C ASP A 80 11.07 -6.80 31.93
N ASN A 81 10.65 -6.08 32.98
CA ASN A 81 11.53 -5.19 33.73
C ASN A 81 12.48 -6.03 34.58
N GLU A 82 13.76 -6.03 34.25
CA GLU A 82 14.86 -6.29 35.20
C GLU A 82 15.49 -4.97 35.65
#